data_AF-A0A843WQ39-F1
#
_entry.id   AF-A0A843WQ39-F1
#
_cell.length_a   1.000
_cell.length_b   1.000
_cell.length_c   1.000
_cell.angle_alpha   90.00
_cell.angle_beta   90.00
_cell.angle_gamma   90.00
#
_symmetry.space_group_name_H-M   'P 1'
#
loop_
_entity.id
_entity.type
_entity.pdbx_description
1 polymer ?
#
loop_
_entity_poly.entity_id
_entity_poly.type
_entity_poly.pdbx_seq_one_letter_code
_entity_poly.pdbx_strand_id
1 'polypeptide(L)'
;MLTDCKMHIVQRGAVRPLIEMLQSSDVQLKEMSAFALGRLAQDTHNQAGITYSGPMTPLLKLLDSKNGSLQHNAAFALYGLADSSRSSFDDFNELMDEATPAEGSCGITRRQRDEGENWVDS
;
A
#
# COMPACT_ATOMS: atom_id res chain seq x y z
N MET A 1 -7.66 9.89 14.93
CA MET A 1 -8.93 10.06 15.64
C MET A 1 -10.06 9.25 14.99
N LEU A 2 -10.40 9.37 13.69
CA LEU A 2 -11.36 8.44 13.05
C LEU A 2 -10.73 7.17 12.45
N THR A 3 -9.45 7.23 12.07
CA THR A 3 -8.69 6.11 11.47
C THR A 3 -8.52 4.94 12.44
N ASP A 4 -8.43 5.24 13.73
CA ASP A 4 -8.14 4.26 14.80
C ASP A 4 -9.25 3.19 14.95
N CYS A 5 -10.52 3.57 14.76
CA CYS A 5 -11.65 2.65 14.97
C CYS A 5 -11.64 1.48 13.98
N LYS A 6 -11.32 1.72 12.71
CA LYS A 6 -11.28 0.65 11.69
C LYS A 6 -10.20 -0.38 12.01
N MET A 7 -9.02 0.12 12.38
CA MET A 7 -7.87 -0.68 12.79
C MET A 7 -8.19 -1.54 14.02
N HIS A 8 -8.82 -0.95 15.04
CA HIS A 8 -9.25 -1.70 16.23
C HIS A 8 -10.30 -2.78 15.93
N ILE A 9 -11.22 -2.55 14.99
CA ILE A 9 -12.19 -3.57 14.57
C ILE A 9 -11.47 -4.80 13.98
N VAL A 10 -10.48 -4.57 13.12
CA VAL A 10 -9.68 -5.64 12.52
C VAL A 10 -8.84 -6.37 13.56
N GLN A 11 -8.14 -5.63 14.43
CA GLN A 11 -7.32 -6.20 15.51
C GLN A 11 -8.13 -7.05 16.50
N ARG A 12 -9.40 -6.70 16.72
CA ARG A 12 -10.32 -7.49 17.57
C ARG A 12 -10.88 -8.74 16.88
N GLY A 13 -10.41 -9.06 15.68
CA GLY A 13 -10.73 -10.31 14.99
C GLY A 13 -12.01 -10.30 14.17
N ALA A 14 -12.55 -9.12 13.83
CA ALA A 14 -13.81 -9.02 13.08
C ALA A 14 -13.74 -9.58 11.65
N VAL A 15 -12.55 -9.68 11.05
CA VAL A 15 -12.37 -10.06 9.65
C VAL A 15 -12.85 -11.49 9.36
N ARG A 16 -12.49 -12.47 10.18
CA ARG A 16 -12.87 -13.88 9.98
C ARG A 16 -14.40 -14.07 9.97
N PRO A 17 -15.14 -13.60 10.99
CA PRO A 17 -16.61 -13.65 10.97
C PRO A 17 -17.23 -12.99 9.75
N LEU A 18 -16.72 -11.84 9.31
CA LEU A 18 -17.21 -11.18 8.10
C LEU A 18 -16.98 -12.02 6.84
N ILE A 19 -15.83 -12.71 6.73
CA ILE A 19 -15.54 -13.62 5.61
C ILE A 19 -16.47 -14.84 5.64
N GLU A 20 -16.75 -15.41 6.82
CA GLU A 20 -17.69 -16.52 6.98
C GLU A 20 -19.11 -16.09 6.55
N MET A 21 -19.53 -14.88 6.90
CA MET A 21 -20.82 -14.33 6.51
C MET A 21 -20.99 -14.15 4.98
N LEU A 22 -19.91 -14.00 4.21
CA LEU A 22 -19.97 -14.00 2.73
C LEU A 22 -20.49 -15.33 2.15
N GLN A 23 -20.43 -16.41 2.93
CA GLN A 23 -20.88 -17.74 2.53
C GLN A 23 -22.28 -18.08 3.07
N SER A 24 -22.93 -17.16 3.78
CA SER A 24 -24.28 -17.34 4.32
C SER A 24 -25.30 -17.71 3.23
N SER A 25 -26.47 -18.24 3.58
CA SER A 25 -27.60 -18.31 2.64
C SER A 25 -28.32 -16.96 2.49
N ASP A 26 -28.15 -16.06 3.47
CA ASP A 26 -28.80 -14.76 3.51
C ASP A 26 -28.02 -13.73 2.65
N VAL A 27 -28.72 -13.20 1.64
CA VAL A 27 -28.18 -12.23 0.69
C VAL A 27 -27.82 -10.91 1.36
N GLN A 28 -28.63 -10.41 2.29
CA GLN A 28 -28.34 -9.14 2.97
C GLN A 28 -27.09 -9.25 3.83
N LEU A 29 -26.92 -10.40 4.48
CA LEU A 29 -25.72 -10.71 5.27
C LEU A 29 -24.46 -10.71 4.40
N LYS A 30 -24.52 -11.30 3.20
CA LYS A 30 -23.41 -11.25 2.23
C LYS A 30 -23.11 -9.82 1.78
N GLU A 31 -24.15 -9.08 1.39
CA GLU A 31 -24.02 -7.70 0.91
C GLU A 31 -23.35 -6.83 1.95
N MET A 32 -23.85 -6.87 3.19
CA MET A 32 -23.34 -6.04 4.28
C MET A 32 -21.92 -6.45 4.69
N SER A 33 -21.62 -7.75 4.65
CA SER A 33 -20.27 -8.25 4.96
C SER A 33 -19.24 -7.83 3.91
N ALA A 34 -19.58 -7.93 2.63
CA ALA A 34 -18.71 -7.46 1.55
C ALA A 34 -18.49 -5.94 1.63
N PHE A 35 -19.55 -5.18 1.91
CA PHE A 35 -19.44 -3.74 2.11
C PHE A 35 -18.54 -3.38 3.31
N ALA A 36 -18.73 -4.04 4.45
CA ALA A 36 -17.92 -3.83 5.64
C ALA A 36 -16.44 -4.14 5.38
N LEU A 37 -16.13 -5.26 4.72
CA LEU A 37 -14.76 -5.61 4.33
C LEU A 37 -14.13 -4.53 3.44
N GLY A 38 -14.86 -4.01 2.45
CA GLY A 38 -14.35 -2.92 1.62
C GLY A 38 -14.10 -1.62 2.40
N ARG A 39 -14.98 -1.27 3.34
CA ARG A 39 -14.80 -0.09 4.20
C ARG A 39 -13.59 -0.20 5.13
N LEU A 40 -13.31 -1.41 5.63
CA LEU A 40 -12.14 -1.70 6.46
C LEU A 40 -10.85 -1.71 5.60
N ALA A 41 -10.91 -2.23 4.38
CA ALA A 41 -9.79 -2.29 3.44
C ALA A 41 -9.35 -0.93 2.89
N GLN A 42 -10.20 0.10 2.96
CA GLN A 42 -9.78 1.50 2.66
C GLN A 42 -8.73 2.07 3.62
N ASP A 43 -8.44 1.37 4.72
CA ASP A 43 -7.31 1.71 5.58
C ASP A 43 -6.14 0.77 5.26
N THR A 44 -5.02 1.35 4.85
CA THR A 44 -3.83 0.61 4.39
C THR A 44 -3.27 -0.34 5.46
N HIS A 45 -3.40 0.03 6.74
CA HIS A 45 -2.95 -0.82 7.86
C HIS A 45 -3.76 -2.12 7.98
N ASN A 46 -5.00 -2.14 7.49
CA ASN A 46 -5.87 -3.30 7.56
C ASN A 46 -5.71 -4.25 6.37
N GLN A 47 -5.25 -3.75 5.23
CA GLN A 47 -5.26 -4.50 3.96
C GLN A 47 -4.46 -5.80 4.04
N ALA A 48 -3.29 -5.78 4.69
CA ALA A 48 -2.46 -6.98 4.86
C ALA A 48 -3.17 -8.04 5.73
N GLY A 49 -3.72 -7.63 6.87
CA GLY A 49 -4.45 -8.53 7.77
C GLY A 49 -5.74 -9.09 7.15
N ILE A 50 -6.45 -8.26 6.39
CA ILE A 50 -7.63 -8.69 5.65
C ILE A 50 -7.24 -9.69 4.56
N THR A 51 -6.23 -9.38 3.75
CA THR A 51 -5.77 -10.27 2.66
C THR A 51 -5.30 -11.62 3.19
N TYR A 52 -4.53 -11.64 4.27
CA TYR A 52 -4.06 -12.86 4.93
C TYR A 52 -5.21 -13.74 5.45
N SER A 53 -6.35 -13.14 5.79
CA SER A 53 -7.53 -13.86 6.26
C SER A 53 -8.27 -14.63 5.15
N GLY A 54 -7.85 -14.49 3.88
CA GLY A 54 -8.36 -15.25 2.74
C GLY A 54 -9.74 -14.82 2.19
N PRO A 55 -10.08 -13.51 2.09
CA PRO A 55 -11.36 -13.05 1.55
C PRO A 55 -11.47 -13.23 0.03
N MET A 56 -10.36 -13.47 -0.67
CA MET A 56 -10.30 -13.46 -2.14
C MET A 56 -11.26 -14.46 -2.77
N THR A 57 -11.22 -15.73 -2.35
CA THR A 57 -12.07 -16.77 -2.94
C THR A 57 -13.57 -16.49 -2.75
N PRO A 58 -14.06 -16.14 -1.53
CA PRO A 58 -15.45 -15.73 -1.36
C PRO A 58 -15.85 -14.48 -2.17
N LEU A 59 -15.00 -13.46 -2.22
CA LEU A 59 -15.30 -12.22 -2.95
C LEU A 59 -15.39 -12.46 -4.47
N LEU A 60 -14.49 -13.27 -5.03
CA LEU A 60 -14.55 -13.64 -6.45
C LEU A 60 -15.85 -14.40 -6.78
N LYS A 61 -16.30 -15.32 -5.90
CA LYS A 61 -17.59 -16.00 -6.08
C LYS A 61 -18.78 -15.03 -6.07
N LEU A 62 -18.69 -13.93 -5.33
CA LEU A 62 -19.75 -12.90 -5.33
C LEU A 62 -19.76 -12.07 -6.62
N LEU A 63 -18.61 -11.90 -7.30
CA LEU A 63 -18.56 -11.28 -8.63
C LEU A 63 -19.29 -12.13 -9.69
N ASP A 64 -19.29 -13.44 -9.53
CA ASP A 64 -20.03 -14.36 -10.42
C ASP A 64 -21.54 -14.43 -10.10
N SER A 65 -22.00 -13.71 -9.07
CA SER A 65 -23.40 -13.68 -8.68
C SER A 65 -24.27 -12.96 -9.71
N LYS A 66 -25.51 -13.42 -9.90
CA LYS A 66 -26.53 -12.72 -10.71
C LYS A 66 -27.14 -11.51 -10.01
N ASN A 67 -26.83 -11.30 -8.72
CA ASN A 67 -27.27 -10.14 -7.96
C ASN A 67 -26.26 -9.00 -8.11
N GLY A 68 -26.67 -7.91 -8.76
CA GLY A 68 -25.84 -6.74 -9.01
C GLY A 68 -25.32 -6.05 -7.74
N SER A 69 -26.07 -6.07 -6.63
CA SER A 69 -25.61 -5.51 -5.35
C SER A 69 -24.45 -6.32 -4.75
N LEU A 70 -24.50 -7.66 -4.87
CA LEU A 70 -23.40 -8.52 -4.45
C LEU A 70 -22.17 -8.32 -5.32
N GLN A 71 -22.34 -8.20 -6.64
CA GLN A 71 -21.24 -7.89 -7.56
C GLN A 71 -20.60 -6.54 -7.23
N HIS A 72 -21.42 -5.51 -7.02
CA HIS A 72 -20.96 -4.16 -6.68
C HIS A 72 -20.15 -4.15 -5.38
N ASN A 73 -20.68 -4.74 -4.30
CA ASN A 73 -19.98 -4.75 -3.01
C ASN A 73 -18.72 -5.61 -3.04
N ALA A 74 -18.70 -6.70 -3.82
CA ALA A 74 -17.50 -7.51 -4.01
C ALA A 74 -16.41 -6.74 -4.77
N ALA A 75 -16.79 -6.04 -5.86
CA ALA A 75 -15.88 -5.18 -6.60
C ALA A 75 -15.32 -4.05 -5.72
N PHE A 76 -16.18 -3.43 -4.90
CA PHE A 76 -15.77 -2.41 -3.94
C PHE A 76 -14.77 -2.93 -2.90
N ALA A 77 -15.00 -4.14 -2.37
CA ALA A 77 -14.07 -4.76 -1.42
C ALA A 77 -12.71 -5.05 -2.05
N LEU A 78 -12.70 -5.60 -3.27
CA LEU A 78 -11.46 -5.87 -4.00
C LEU A 78 -10.71 -4.59 -4.37
N TYR A 79 -11.43 -3.53 -4.75
CA TYR A 79 -10.84 -2.20 -4.97
C TYR A 79 -10.11 -1.70 -3.73
N GLY A 80 -10.74 -1.78 -2.55
CA GLY A 80 -10.10 -1.39 -1.29
C GLY A 80 -8.86 -2.22 -0.95
N LEU A 81 -8.79 -3.48 -1.38
CA LEU A 81 -7.63 -4.35 -1.15
C LEU A 81 -6.50 -4.14 -2.15
N ALA A 82 -6.81 -3.75 -3.39
CA ALA A 82 -5.83 -3.55 -4.47
C ALA A 82 -4.90 -2.37 -4.23
N ASP A 83 -5.34 -1.37 -3.46
CA ASP A 83 -4.57 -0.16 -3.14
C ASP A 83 -3.35 -0.42 -2.22
N SER A 84 -3.21 -1.64 -1.70
CA SER A 84 -2.11 -2.08 -0.83
C SER A 84 -0.73 -2.15 -1.51
N SER A 85 -0.69 -2.18 -2.84
CA SER A 85 0.56 -2.35 -3.59
C SER A 85 1.39 -1.07 -3.76
N ARG A 86 0.82 0.10 -3.45
CA ARG A 86 1.49 1.37 -3.70
C ARG A 86 2.39 1.85 -2.54
N SER A 87 2.09 1.45 -1.31
CA SER A 87 2.84 1.92 -0.14
C SER A 87 4.21 1.23 0.06
N SER A 88 4.51 0.14 -0.63
CA SER A 88 5.83 -0.53 -0.52
C SER A 88 6.90 0.07 -1.44
N PHE A 89 6.54 0.97 -2.36
CA PHE A 89 7.49 1.64 -3.26
C PHE A 89 7.89 3.04 -2.80
N ASP A 90 7.12 3.67 -1.92
CA ASP A 90 7.42 5.02 -1.43
C ASP A 90 8.55 5.04 -0.37
N ASP A 91 8.83 3.92 0.31
CA ASP A 91 9.89 3.83 1.33
C ASP A 91 11.32 3.82 0.73
N PHE A 92 11.48 3.47 -0.55
CA PHE A 92 12.78 3.47 -1.23
C PHE A 92 13.04 4.74 -2.06
N ASN A 93 12.00 5.51 -2.39
CA ASN A 93 12.15 6.68 -3.26
C ASN A 93 12.53 7.96 -2.48
N GLU A 94 12.31 7.99 -1.16
CA GLU A 94 12.74 9.11 -0.29
C GLU A 94 14.23 9.00 0.10
N LEU A 95 14.85 7.82 -0.01
CA LEU A 95 16.27 7.59 0.26
C LEU A 95 17.21 7.86 -0.93
N MET A 96 16.67 8.19 -2.11
CA MET A 96 17.48 8.42 -3.34
C MET A 96 17.56 9.90 -3.77
N ASP A 97 16.81 10.82 -3.15
CA ASP A 97 16.83 12.25 -3.53
C ASP A 97 17.99 13.06 -2.90
N GLU A 98 18.81 12.47 -2.01
CA GLU A 98 19.97 13.14 -1.39
C GLU A 98 21.34 12.73 -1.96
N ALA A 99 21.39 11.86 -2.97
CA ALA A 99 22.65 11.36 -3.53
C ALA A 99 22.87 11.75 -5.00
N THR A 100 23.01 13.05 -5.28
CA THR A 100 23.67 13.51 -6.54
C THR A 100 24.90 14.37 -6.23
N PRO A 101 26.13 13.88 -6.47
CA PRO A 101 27.30 14.73 -6.56
C PRO A 101 27.55 15.18 -8.01
N ALA A 102 27.57 16.51 -8.17
CA ALA A 102 28.39 17.33 -9.07
C ALA A 102 28.39 17.09 -10.60
N GLU A 103 27.85 18.09 -11.33
CA GLU A 103 28.47 18.75 -12.49
C GLU A 103 28.03 20.24 -12.40
N GLY A 104 28.81 21.30 -12.62
CA GLY A 104 30.00 21.55 -13.41
C GLY A 104 29.79 22.90 -14.12
N SER A 105 30.74 23.84 -13.93
CA SER A 105 30.96 25.11 -14.69
C SER A 105 30.27 26.41 -14.25
N CYS A 106 31.06 27.39 -13.78
CA CYS A 106 31.40 28.60 -14.58
C CYS A 106 32.56 29.38 -13.92
N GLY A 107 33.60 29.70 -14.70
CA GLY A 107 34.93 30.13 -14.24
C GLY A 107 35.13 31.62 -13.92
N ILE A 108 36.38 31.96 -13.54
CA ILE A 108 37.21 33.07 -14.04
C ILE A 108 38.61 32.99 -13.40
N THR A 109 39.60 33.41 -14.18
CA THR A 109 41.06 33.21 -14.16
C THR A 109 41.86 34.00 -13.11
N ARG A 110 43.02 33.47 -12.66
CA ARG A 110 44.29 34.24 -12.67
C ARG A 110 45.57 33.39 -12.57
N ARG A 111 46.35 33.51 -13.65
CA ARG A 111 47.80 33.43 -13.89
C ARG A 111 48.76 32.90 -12.80
N GLN A 112 49.57 31.94 -13.28
CA GLN A 112 50.96 31.56 -12.96
C GLN A 112 51.79 32.46 -12.02
N ARG A 113 52.54 31.80 -11.13
CA ARG A 113 53.99 32.04 -10.96
C ARG A 113 54.68 30.78 -10.43
N ASP A 114 55.84 30.54 -11.02
CA ASP A 114 56.83 29.48 -10.82
C ASP A 114 57.28 29.22 -9.37
N GLU A 115 57.77 27.99 -9.13
CA GLU A 115 59.16 27.66 -8.71
C GLU A 115 59.21 26.41 -7.81
N GLY A 116 60.16 25.52 -8.13
CA GLY A 116 60.92 24.78 -7.12
C GLY A 116 60.52 23.34 -6.81
N GLU A 117 61.02 22.42 -7.62
CA GLU A 117 61.81 21.23 -7.21
C GLU A 117 61.74 20.80 -5.73
N ASN A 118 61.40 19.53 -5.45
CA ASN A 118 62.41 18.54 -5.04
C ASN A 118 61.84 17.12 -4.91
N TRP A 119 62.52 16.16 -5.53
CA TRP A 119 62.32 14.72 -5.36
C TRP A 119 63.47 14.15 -4.52
N VAL A 120 63.20 13.64 -3.32
CA VAL A 120 64.02 12.65 -2.57
C VAL A 120 63.19 12.23 -1.34
N ASP A 121 63.22 11.01 -0.81
CA ASP A 121 63.84 9.72 -1.15
C ASP A 121 63.10 8.65 -0.31
N SER A 122 63.24 7.39 -0.76
CA SER A 122 63.17 6.10 -0.06
C SER A 122 62.77 6.00 1.41
#